data_AF-A0A526MBF7-F1
#
_entry.id   AF-A0A526MBF7-F1
#
_cell.length_a   1.000
_cell.length_b   1.000
_cell.length_c   1.000
_cell.angle_alpha   90.00
_cell.angle_beta   90.00
_cell.angle_gamma   90.00
#
_symmetry.space_group_name_H-M   'P 1'
#
loop_
_entity.id
_entity.type
_entity.pdbx_description
1 polymer ?
#
loop_
_entity_poly.entity_id
_entity_poly.type
_entity_poly.pdbx_seq_one_letter_code
_entity_poly.pdbx_strand_id
1 'polypeptide(L)'
;MRLEREMQKREDGYWWAIGLHPESDGEPEIIDVLGLEATRLGDSWLYHVGEFVLLQRVDTSRWPQKGKLTEEELLDENYAVDPAKVHEGYWWALDCLEESPQIILVGKNSVQAFAGDIDRSLDEFEFLMPIDTSGWPKE
;
A
#
# COMPACT_ATOMS: atom_id res chain seq x y z
N MET A 1 -14.81 -15.80 -23.23
CA MET A 1 -14.98 -14.70 -24.20
C MET A 1 -15.68 -13.43 -23.69
N ARG A 2 -16.82 -13.46 -22.96
CA ARG A 2 -17.45 -12.22 -22.45
C ARG A 2 -16.80 -11.69 -21.15
N LEU A 3 -16.46 -12.58 -20.22
CA LEU A 3 -15.72 -12.25 -18.99
C LEU A 3 -14.30 -11.74 -19.28
N GLU A 4 -13.56 -12.40 -20.18
CA GLU A 4 -12.20 -11.98 -20.57
C GLU A 4 -12.17 -10.56 -21.17
N ARG A 5 -13.23 -10.13 -21.88
CA ARG A 5 -13.33 -8.78 -22.46
C ARG A 5 -13.73 -7.70 -21.45
N GLU A 6 -14.38 -8.06 -20.34
CA GLU A 6 -14.63 -7.13 -19.22
C GLU A 6 -13.39 -7.02 -18.31
N MET A 7 -12.59 -8.07 -18.20
CA MET A 7 -11.28 -8.03 -17.51
C MET A 7 -10.24 -7.22 -18.28
N GLN A 8 -10.38 -7.11 -19.61
CA GLN A 8 -9.44 -6.40 -20.52
C GLN A 8 -9.50 -4.87 -20.47
N LYS A 9 -10.27 -4.29 -19.53
CA LYS A 9 -10.34 -2.83 -19.28
C LYS A 9 -9.80 -2.42 -17.91
N ARG A 10 -9.10 -3.32 -17.21
CA ARG A 10 -8.49 -2.99 -15.93
C ARG A 10 -7.18 -2.27 -16.21
N GLU A 11 -7.09 -1.03 -15.74
CA GLU A 11 -5.91 -0.20 -15.89
C GLU A 11 -4.85 -0.62 -14.87
N ASP A 12 -3.61 -0.75 -15.33
CA ASP A 12 -2.46 -1.05 -14.49
C ASP A 12 -2.27 -0.01 -13.38
N GLY A 13 -1.59 -0.44 -12.32
CA GLY A 13 -1.22 0.36 -11.15
C GLY A 13 -1.94 -0.10 -9.89
N TYR A 14 -1.97 0.78 -8.90
CA TYR A 14 -2.42 0.40 -7.56
C TYR A 14 -3.93 0.46 -7.39
N TRP A 15 -4.47 -0.56 -6.73
CA TRP A 15 -5.89 -0.70 -6.45
C TRP A 15 -6.13 -1.06 -5.00
N TRP A 16 -7.16 -0.45 -4.41
CA TRP A 16 -7.87 -1.04 -3.29
C TRP A 16 -8.58 -2.30 -3.76
N ALA A 17 -8.40 -3.39 -3.05
CA ALA A 17 -8.98 -4.66 -3.40
C ALA A 17 -9.32 -5.50 -2.16
N ILE A 18 -10.22 -6.47 -2.30
CA ILE A 18 -10.49 -7.47 -1.25
C ILE A 18 -10.07 -8.83 -1.80
N GLY A 19 -9.22 -9.55 -1.05
CA GLY A 19 -8.85 -10.93 -1.37
C GLY A 19 -10.05 -11.87 -1.32
N LEU A 20 -10.19 -12.72 -2.33
CA LEU A 20 -11.26 -13.72 -2.42
C LEU A 20 -10.86 -15.07 -1.81
N HIS A 21 -9.63 -15.20 -1.31
CA HIS A 21 -9.15 -16.45 -0.73
C HIS A 21 -9.87 -16.73 0.61
N PRO A 22 -10.20 -17.99 0.96
CA PRO A 22 -10.85 -18.31 2.24
C PRO A 22 -10.05 -17.92 3.49
N GLU A 23 -8.74 -17.71 3.33
CA GLU A 23 -7.84 -17.26 4.40
C GLU A 23 -7.70 -15.73 4.47
N SER A 24 -8.25 -15.01 3.50
CA SER A 24 -8.37 -13.56 3.60
C SER A 24 -9.42 -13.23 4.65
N ASP A 25 -9.08 -12.31 5.55
CA ASP A 25 -9.98 -11.75 6.56
C ASP A 25 -11.13 -10.91 5.95
N GLY A 26 -11.02 -10.59 4.66
CA GLY A 26 -12.01 -9.80 3.92
C GLY A 26 -11.76 -8.30 4.01
N GLU A 27 -10.66 -7.89 4.66
CA GLU A 27 -10.29 -6.49 4.80
C GLU A 27 -9.76 -5.94 3.46
N PRO A 28 -10.07 -4.67 3.14
CA PRO A 28 -9.47 -4.00 1.99
C PRO A 28 -7.94 -3.90 2.10
N GLU A 29 -7.26 -4.33 1.04
CA GLU A 29 -5.79 -4.29 0.88
C GLU A 29 -5.40 -3.50 -0.39
N ILE A 30 -4.14 -3.04 -0.47
CA ILE A 30 -3.59 -2.48 -1.71
C ILE A 30 -2.81 -3.55 -2.46
N ILE A 31 -3.15 -3.68 -3.75
CA ILE A 31 -2.41 -4.49 -4.71
C ILE A 31 -1.92 -3.62 -5.86
N ASP A 32 -0.76 -3.96 -6.41
CA ASP A 32 -0.28 -3.47 -7.70
C ASP A 32 -0.78 -4.41 -8.80
N VAL A 33 -1.50 -3.89 -9.79
CA VAL A 33 -2.05 -4.66 -10.91
C VAL A 33 -1.22 -4.40 -12.16
N LEU A 34 -0.75 -5.48 -12.79
CA LEU A 34 -0.06 -5.45 -14.08
C LEU A 34 -0.70 -6.46 -15.03
N GLY A 35 -1.62 -5.99 -15.87
CA GLY A 35 -2.39 -6.83 -16.77
C GLY A 35 -3.34 -7.79 -16.04
N LEU A 36 -2.98 -9.09 -16.03
CA LEU A 36 -3.74 -10.14 -15.33
C LEU A 36 -3.06 -10.59 -14.03
N GLU A 37 -1.92 -9.99 -13.71
CA GLU A 37 -1.14 -10.28 -12.53
C GLU A 37 -1.33 -9.18 -11.50
N ALA A 38 -1.26 -9.56 -10.23
CA ALA A 38 -1.33 -8.67 -9.09
C ALA A 38 -0.27 -9.03 -8.06
N THR A 39 0.30 -8.03 -7.39
CA THR A 39 1.18 -8.23 -6.25
C THR A 39 0.62 -7.44 -5.09
N ARG A 40 0.46 -8.08 -3.93
CA ARG A 40 0.11 -7.38 -2.69
C ARG A 40 1.27 -6.49 -2.29
N LEU A 41 1.00 -5.28 -1.83
CA LEU A 41 2.08 -4.38 -1.45
C LEU A 41 2.83 -4.95 -0.24
N GLY A 42 4.15 -5.10 -0.36
CA GLY A 42 4.99 -5.72 0.67
C GLY A 42 5.10 -7.25 0.54
N ASP A 43 4.36 -7.85 -0.39
CA ASP A 43 4.47 -9.26 -0.71
C ASP A 43 5.39 -9.47 -1.92
N SER A 44 6.11 -10.59 -1.92
CA SER A 44 6.92 -11.05 -3.06
C SER A 44 6.17 -12.03 -3.96
N TRP A 45 4.99 -12.49 -3.55
CA TRP A 45 4.16 -13.41 -4.32
C TRP A 45 3.37 -12.71 -5.43
N LEU A 46 3.29 -13.40 -6.56
CA LEU A 46 2.50 -12.98 -7.71
C LEU A 46 1.18 -13.73 -7.71
N TYR A 47 0.09 -12.98 -7.78
CA TYR A 47 -1.27 -13.46 -7.78
C TYR A 47 -1.94 -13.17 -9.12
N HIS A 48 -3.05 -13.85 -9.39
CA HIS A 48 -3.91 -13.50 -10.51
C HIS A 48 -4.94 -12.45 -10.07
N VAL A 49 -5.17 -11.40 -10.87
CA VAL A 49 -6.12 -10.32 -10.53
C VAL A 49 -7.55 -10.85 -10.27
N GLY A 50 -7.89 -12.00 -10.86
CA GLY A 50 -9.17 -12.68 -10.60
C GLY A 50 -9.35 -13.20 -9.16
N GLU A 51 -8.30 -13.21 -8.36
CA GLU A 51 -8.33 -13.56 -6.93
C GLU A 51 -8.75 -12.39 -6.05
N PHE A 52 -9.05 -11.23 -6.64
CA PHE A 52 -9.42 -10.02 -5.90
C PHE A 52 -10.67 -9.35 -6.46
N VAL A 53 -11.43 -8.72 -5.57
CA VAL A 53 -12.44 -7.73 -5.93
C VAL A 53 -11.78 -6.35 -5.95
N LEU A 54 -11.55 -5.80 -7.13
CA LEU A 54 -11.04 -4.43 -7.27
C LEU A 54 -12.14 -3.43 -6.89
N LEU A 55 -11.84 -2.55 -5.94
CA LEU A 55 -12.78 -1.58 -5.38
C LEU A 55 -12.60 -0.21 -6.02
N GLN A 56 -11.42 0.38 -5.84
CA GLN A 56 -11.11 1.74 -6.29
C GLN A 56 -9.62 1.85 -6.64
N ARG A 57 -9.34 2.48 -7.79
CA ARG A 57 -7.96 2.80 -8.18
C ARG A 57 -7.37 3.82 -7.22
N VAL A 58 -6.14 3.59 -6.77
CA VAL A 58 -5.46 4.53 -5.88
C VAL A 58 -4.78 5.62 -6.71
N ASP A 59 -5.03 6.88 -6.36
CA ASP A 59 -4.31 8.00 -6.98
C ASP A 59 -2.90 8.05 -6.43
N THR A 60 -1.95 7.66 -7.27
CA THR A 60 -0.53 7.58 -6.94
C THR A 60 0.26 8.79 -7.45
N SER A 61 -0.41 9.81 -7.99
CA SER A 61 0.24 10.97 -8.61
C SER A 61 1.13 11.75 -7.64
N ARG A 62 0.83 11.67 -6.34
CA ARG A 62 1.60 12.27 -5.25
C ARG A 62 2.48 11.29 -4.48
N TRP A 63 2.48 10.02 -4.86
CA TRP A 63 3.28 9.02 -4.16
C TRP A 63 4.77 9.27 -4.40
N PRO A 64 5.62 9.01 -3.39
CA PRO A 64 7.04 8.75 -3.58
C PRO A 64 7.22 7.67 -4.66
N GLN A 65 7.70 8.04 -5.84
CA GLN A 65 7.97 7.07 -6.91
C GLN A 65 9.45 6.72 -6.84
N LYS A 66 9.77 5.42 -6.83
CA LYS A 66 11.15 4.93 -6.92
C LYS A 66 11.83 5.54 -8.16
N GLY A 67 12.91 6.30 -7.95
CA GLY A 67 13.63 7.02 -9.01
C GLY A 67 13.13 8.43 -9.33
N LYS A 68 12.06 8.92 -8.70
CA LYS A 68 11.72 10.36 -8.67
C LYS A 68 12.29 11.10 -7.47
N LEU A 69 12.54 10.38 -6.39
CA LEU A 69 13.27 10.90 -5.23
C LEU A 69 14.69 10.37 -5.29
N THR A 70 15.63 11.29 -5.20
CA THR A 70 17.04 11.00 -4.97
C THR A 70 17.25 10.49 -3.54
N GLU A 71 18.35 9.78 -3.29
CA GLU A 71 18.76 9.39 -1.93
C GLU A 71 18.83 10.60 -0.99
N GLU A 72 19.26 11.76 -1.52
CA GLU A 72 19.31 13.02 -0.77
C GLU A 72 17.91 13.58 -0.43
N GLU A 73 16.92 13.43 -1.32
CA GLU A 73 15.53 13.84 -1.05
C GLU A 73 14.79 12.87 -0.12
N LEU A 74 15.19 11.59 -0.11
CA LEU A 74 14.69 10.59 0.84
C LEU A 74 15.26 10.85 2.24
N LEU A 75 16.53 11.25 2.33
CA LEU A 75 17.23 11.58 3.57
C LEU A 75 17.06 13.04 4.01
N ASP A 76 16.31 13.85 3.26
CA ASP A 76 16.00 15.24 3.63
C ASP A 76 14.97 15.24 4.76
N GLU A 77 15.31 15.92 5.86
CA GLU A 77 14.47 16.15 7.04
C GLU A 77 13.11 16.79 6.69
N ASN A 78 12.96 17.35 5.49
CA ASN A 78 11.73 17.95 4.99
C ASN A 78 10.79 16.97 4.27
N TYR A 79 11.25 15.79 3.88
CA TYR A 79 10.42 14.79 3.19
C TYR A 79 9.77 13.84 4.20
N ALA A 80 10.45 13.55 5.30
CA ALA A 80 9.89 12.83 6.44
C ALA A 80 8.98 13.74 7.29
N VAL A 81 7.83 13.20 7.66
CA VAL A 81 6.89 13.82 8.59
C VAL A 81 7.44 13.64 10.00
N ASP A 82 7.46 14.74 10.77
CA ASP A 82 7.72 14.72 12.20
C ASP A 82 6.89 13.61 12.89
N PRO A 83 7.53 12.62 13.55
CA PRO A 83 6.83 11.52 14.21
C PRO A 83 5.73 11.98 15.19
N ALA A 84 5.86 13.17 15.78
CA ALA A 84 4.84 13.74 16.67
C ALA A 84 3.55 14.14 15.94
N LYS A 85 3.56 14.21 14.60
CA LYS A 85 2.41 14.51 13.75
C LYS A 85 1.78 13.24 13.15
N VAL A 86 2.42 12.09 13.32
CA VAL A 86 1.87 10.80 12.89
C VAL A 86 0.67 10.47 13.76
N HIS A 87 -0.42 10.06 13.11
CA HIS A 87 -1.68 9.72 13.76
C HIS A 87 -2.18 8.36 13.27
N GLU A 88 -3.16 7.80 13.98
CA GLU A 88 -3.78 6.53 13.58
C GLU A 88 -4.30 6.59 12.14
N GLY A 89 -4.16 5.48 11.42
CA GLY A 89 -4.55 5.35 10.03
C GLY A 89 -3.42 4.83 9.15
N TYR A 90 -3.64 4.88 7.85
CA TYR A 90 -2.71 4.32 6.87
C TYR A 90 -1.72 5.39 6.43
N TRP A 91 -0.46 4.99 6.32
CA TRP A 91 0.64 5.86 5.97
C TRP A 91 1.52 5.23 4.91
N TRP A 92 2.05 6.09 4.05
CA TRP A 92 3.28 5.79 3.34
C TRP A 92 4.44 5.99 4.28
N ALA A 93 5.31 4.99 4.36
CA ALA A 93 6.54 5.09 5.09
C ALA A 93 7.67 4.35 4.37
N LEU A 94 8.90 4.76 4.64
CA LEU A 94 10.09 3.99 4.26
C LEU A 94 10.45 3.09 5.42
N ASP A 95 10.64 1.81 5.10
CA ASP A 95 11.33 0.91 5.99
C ASP A 95 12.80 1.34 6.08
N CYS A 96 13.27 1.71 7.28
CA CYS A 96 14.65 2.17 7.48
C CYS A 96 15.70 1.05 7.24
N LEU A 97 15.31 -0.22 7.31
CA LEU A 97 16.21 -1.36 7.10
C LEU A 97 16.27 -1.76 5.63
N GLU A 98 15.11 -1.82 4.97
CA GLU A 98 14.99 -2.28 3.58
C GLU A 98 15.07 -1.13 2.56
N GLU A 99 15.07 0.12 3.03
CA GLU A 99 15.05 1.34 2.22
C GLU A 99 13.95 1.31 1.14
N SER A 100 12.83 0.67 1.48
CA SER A 100 11.74 0.41 0.55
C SER A 100 10.47 1.13 1.00
N PRO A 101 9.76 1.82 0.09
CA PRO A 101 8.49 2.44 0.42
C PRO A 101 7.42 1.36 0.62
N GLN A 102 6.72 1.44 1.73
CA GLN A 102 5.67 0.52 2.12
C GLN A 102 4.46 1.31 2.62
N ILE A 103 3.31 0.65 2.59
CA ILE A 103 2.12 1.13 3.31
C ILE A 103 2.12 0.43 4.65
N ILE A 104 1.89 1.22 5.70
CA ILE A 104 1.77 0.73 7.05
C ILE A 104 0.47 1.23 7.67
N LEU A 105 -0.15 0.41 8.52
CA LEU A 105 -1.24 0.82 9.39
C LEU A 105 -0.65 1.25 10.73
N VAL A 106 -0.82 2.53 11.06
CA VAL A 106 -0.53 3.06 12.39
C VAL A 106 -1.77 2.89 13.26
N GLY A 107 -1.66 2.03 14.26
CA GLY A 107 -2.59 1.93 15.37
C GLY A 107 -2.14 2.81 16.54
N LYS A 108 -2.96 2.83 17.60
CA LYS A 108 -2.69 3.61 18.81
C LYS A 108 -1.31 3.34 19.45
N ASN A 109 -0.85 2.10 19.37
CA ASN A 109 0.40 1.61 19.97
C ASN A 109 1.11 0.57 19.08
N SER A 110 0.76 0.46 17.80
CA SER A 110 1.31 -0.56 16.91
C SER A 110 1.49 -0.01 15.51
N VAL A 111 2.51 -0.51 14.80
CA VAL A 111 2.66 -0.32 13.36
C VAL A 111 2.61 -1.68 12.72
N GLN A 112 1.68 -1.85 11.78
CA GLN A 112 1.55 -3.08 11.00
C GLN A 112 2.00 -2.78 9.58
N ALA A 113 3.10 -3.41 9.17
CA ALA A 113 3.52 -3.42 7.78
C ALA A 113 2.77 -4.51 7.02
N PHE A 114 2.22 -4.20 5.85
CA PHE A 114 1.52 -5.19 5.02
C PHE A 114 2.43 -6.32 4.51
N ALA A 115 3.75 -6.14 4.60
CA ALA A 115 4.77 -7.13 4.23
C ALA A 115 5.00 -8.25 5.26
N GLY A 116 4.37 -8.22 6.44
CA GLY A 116 4.62 -9.28 7.43
C GLY A 116 3.90 -9.17 8.76
N ASP A 117 3.86 -10.33 9.42
CA ASP A 117 3.19 -10.69 10.68
C ASP A 117 3.84 -10.06 11.94
N ILE A 118 4.30 -8.81 11.88
CA ILE A 118 5.14 -8.22 12.94
C ILE A 118 4.61 -6.85 13.37
N ASP A 119 4.22 -6.76 14.64
CA ASP A 119 4.08 -5.49 15.36
C ASP A 119 5.44 -4.80 15.40
N ARG A 120 5.62 -3.80 14.54
CA ARG A 120 6.85 -3.00 14.46
C ARG A 120 6.68 -1.69 15.21
N SER A 121 7.79 -1.07 15.59
CA SER A 121 7.77 0.21 16.27
C SER A 121 7.77 1.38 15.29
N LEU A 122 7.22 2.53 15.73
CA LEU A 122 7.14 3.76 14.91
C LEU A 122 8.52 4.28 14.48
N ASP A 123 9.55 4.07 15.29
CA ASP A 123 10.93 4.49 15.01
C ASP A 123 11.65 3.63 13.97
N GLU A 124 11.05 2.53 13.53
CA GLU A 124 11.56 1.70 12.44
C GLU A 124 11.18 2.23 11.05
N PHE A 125 10.43 3.34 11.00
CA PHE A 125 9.91 3.90 9.76
C PHE A 125 10.10 5.41 9.65
N GLU A 126 10.40 5.87 8.45
CA GLU A 126 10.29 7.27 8.08
C GLU A 126 8.93 7.53 7.43
N PHE A 127 8.05 8.24 8.12
CA PHE A 127 6.70 8.56 7.65
C PHE A 127 6.75 9.62 6.57
N LEU A 128 6.09 9.40 5.44
CA LEU A 128 6.14 10.31 4.30
C LEU A 128 4.84 11.07 4.12
N MET A 129 3.71 10.36 4.09
CA MET A 129 2.41 10.99 3.91
C MET A 129 1.27 10.10 4.44
N PRO A 130 0.23 10.69 5.05
CA PRO A 130 -0.98 9.96 5.39
C PRO A 130 -1.72 9.58 4.10
N ILE A 131 -2.34 8.42 4.12
CA ILE A 131 -3.20 7.93 3.04
C ILE A 131 -4.61 8.36 3.37
N ASP A 132 -5.24 9.11 2.46
CA ASP A 132 -6.63 9.46 2.59
C ASP A 132 -7.51 8.22 2.42
N THR A 133 -8.13 7.81 3.52
CA THR A 133 -9.01 6.65 3.59
C THR A 133 -10.49 7.00 3.51
N SER A 134 -10.84 8.28 3.30
CA SER A 134 -12.22 8.75 3.35
C SER A 134 -13.13 8.12 2.27
N GLY A 135 -12.55 7.71 1.15
CA GLY A 135 -13.22 7.00 0.05
C GLY A 135 -13.28 5.48 0.21
N TRP A 136 -12.74 4.92 1.30
CA TRP A 136 -12.76 3.48 1.50
C TRP A 136 -14.18 2.95 1.66
N PRO A 137 -14.46 1.72 1.22
CA PRO A 137 -15.67 1.04 1.63
C PRO A 137 -15.69 1.02 3.16
N LYS A 138 -16.69 1.69 3.73
CA LYS A 138 -16.98 1.60 5.16
C LYS A 138 -17.94 0.43 5.31
N GLU A 139 -17.77 -0.36 6.36
CA GLU A 139 -18.75 -1.38 6.77
C GLU A 139 -20.19 -0.83 6.77
#